data_AF-A0AAW6T7P8-F1
#
_entry.id   AF-A0AAW6T7P8-F1
#
_cell.length_a   1.000
_cell.length_b   1.000
_cell.length_c   1.000
_cell.angle_alpha   90.00
_cell.angle_beta   90.00
_cell.angle_gamma   90.00
#
_symmetry.space_group_name_H-M   'P 1'
#
loop_
_entity.id
_entity.type
_entity.pdbx_description
1 polymer ?
#
loop_
_entity_poly.entity_id
_entity_poly.type
_entity_poly.pdbx_seq_one_letter_code
_entity_poly.pdbx_strand_id
1 'polypeptide(L)'
;MQVQTNAYRAAREGTLERSFSDLIAVVPDVLSIEVVKARLFEIYDEVTILNEDENSILVEIKSDDSVTPYEIHVQPTPEDVQYEQYYRQDQTTTEEAFKQAYTGSEIFVRTLFNGDVLSSFYYQLDFLWRIAPDMLFALDLSAASKVISRSYIQYHIENTILPDVQDLYVIHSIYEGGEEQEPSQFWFHTHGLSRAGLTDVELIIPNRLSSYYGIPDLFSTFVNNAIENGNVPINEPVLVGQSQSGYIQVIAVPWEEGLSYVGKQTLSFDLTDIETGEIRLQPMDAGYEFIGGMKDRDEIHQQPSCILFEYKEETGYMECFFKEYADNQELMYYKTNSETARISFNAKQSFGYFNQIFNIEKENENFRFLGKFGIPYSEEEQEHMWFDMQEIAEPTIKGILINQPYFIDDMQEGNLYELNFDHLTDWVIYAGEDVINPTNLYQFLG
;
A
#
# COMPACT_ATOMS: atom_id res chain seq x y z
N MET A 1 -4.88 28.71 8.07
CA MET A 1 -5.45 27.37 7.98
C MET A 1 -6.84 27.47 7.41
N GLN A 2 -7.04 26.85 6.26
CA GLN A 2 -8.34 26.78 5.61
C GLN A 2 -9.02 25.53 6.13
N VAL A 3 -10.24 25.66 6.63
CA VAL A 3 -11.07 24.52 7.02
C VAL A 3 -11.42 23.71 5.76
N GLN A 4 -11.30 22.39 5.83
CA GLN A 4 -11.38 21.49 4.67
C GLN A 4 -12.68 20.68 4.60
N THR A 5 -13.76 21.15 5.23
CA THR A 5 -15.07 20.47 5.30
C THR A 5 -15.53 19.90 3.95
N ASN A 6 -15.36 20.64 2.85
CA ASN A 6 -15.78 20.17 1.53
C ASN A 6 -14.93 19.01 1.01
N ALA A 7 -13.64 18.96 1.34
CA ALA A 7 -12.79 17.84 0.98
C ALA A 7 -13.20 16.57 1.74
N TYR A 8 -13.51 16.68 3.03
CA TYR A 8 -14.02 15.56 3.82
C TYR A 8 -15.37 15.06 3.33
N ARG A 9 -16.30 15.95 2.98
CA ARG A 9 -17.57 15.56 2.35
C ARG A 9 -17.34 14.84 1.03
N ALA A 10 -16.47 15.40 0.18
CA ALA A 10 -16.14 14.76 -1.10
C ALA A 10 -15.49 13.38 -0.89
N ALA A 11 -14.62 13.22 0.11
CA ALA A 11 -14.00 11.93 0.43
C ALA A 11 -15.04 10.90 0.88
N ARG A 12 -16.00 11.30 1.73
CA ARG A 12 -17.12 10.47 2.18
C ARG A 12 -18.09 10.10 1.05
N GLU A 13 -18.28 11.00 0.09
CA GLU A 13 -19.14 10.76 -1.08
C GLU A 13 -18.42 10.03 -2.22
N GLY A 14 -17.10 9.79 -2.11
CA GLY A 14 -16.30 9.20 -3.18
C GLY A 14 -16.07 10.14 -4.38
N THR A 15 -16.15 11.44 -4.15
CA THR A 15 -16.00 12.50 -5.17
C THR A 15 -14.80 13.41 -4.93
N LEU A 16 -13.92 13.08 -3.96
CA LEU A 16 -12.70 13.83 -3.71
C LEU A 16 -11.81 13.81 -4.96
N GLU A 17 -11.45 14.99 -5.44
CA GLU A 17 -10.57 15.13 -6.60
C GLU A 17 -9.21 14.51 -6.29
N ARG A 18 -8.75 13.65 -7.20
CA ARG A 18 -7.44 13.02 -7.11
C ARG A 18 -6.35 14.04 -7.31
N SER A 19 -5.30 13.98 -6.50
CA SER A 19 -4.06 14.69 -6.78
C SER A 19 -3.29 14.01 -7.91
N PHE A 20 -2.30 14.71 -8.46
CA PHE A 20 -1.38 14.11 -9.42
C PHE A 20 -0.53 13.00 -8.77
N SER A 21 -0.29 11.94 -9.53
CA SER A 21 0.71 10.93 -9.19
C SER A 21 2.03 11.28 -9.84
N ASP A 22 3.06 11.50 -9.04
CA ASP A 22 4.35 12.03 -9.43
C ASP A 22 5.46 11.03 -9.13
N LEU A 23 6.13 10.54 -10.18
CA LEU A 23 7.27 9.65 -10.08
C LEU A 23 8.52 10.27 -10.71
N ILE A 24 9.70 9.91 -10.22
CA ILE A 24 10.98 10.21 -10.87
C ILE A 24 11.69 8.89 -11.17
N ALA A 25 12.07 8.63 -12.41
CA ALA A 25 13.10 7.63 -12.71
C ALA A 25 14.48 8.28 -12.62
N VAL A 26 15.36 7.69 -11.82
CA VAL A 26 16.77 8.13 -11.72
C VAL A 26 17.60 7.24 -12.62
N VAL A 27 18.29 7.82 -13.60
CA VAL A 27 19.08 7.11 -14.62
C VAL A 27 20.57 7.47 -14.49
N PRO A 28 21.50 6.58 -14.88
CA PRO A 28 22.94 6.81 -14.71
C PRO A 28 23.53 7.81 -15.72
N ASP A 29 22.87 7.98 -16.87
CA ASP A 29 23.34 8.82 -17.97
C ASP A 29 22.73 10.23 -17.90
N VAL A 30 23.48 11.22 -18.40
CA VAL A 30 22.95 12.57 -18.61
C VAL A 30 22.07 12.58 -19.86
N LEU A 31 20.77 12.74 -19.68
CA LEU A 31 19.79 12.72 -20.77
C LEU A 31 19.25 14.12 -21.09
N SER A 32 18.83 14.31 -22.33
CA SER A 32 18.01 15.45 -22.75
C SER A 32 16.57 14.99 -23.03
N ILE A 33 15.64 15.94 -23.06
CA ILE A 33 14.25 15.66 -23.41
C ILE A 33 14.11 15.00 -24.79
N GLU A 34 14.99 15.32 -25.75
CA GLU A 34 14.99 14.70 -27.09
C GLU A 34 15.31 13.20 -27.05
N VAL A 35 16.15 12.75 -26.13
CA VAL A 35 16.43 11.31 -25.96
C VAL A 35 15.20 10.60 -25.41
N VAL A 36 14.55 11.18 -24.40
CA VAL A 36 13.32 10.61 -23.82
C VAL A 36 12.17 10.62 -24.82
N LYS A 37 12.02 11.68 -25.62
CA LYS A 37 11.06 11.74 -26.74
C LYS A 37 11.31 10.64 -27.76
N ALA A 38 12.57 10.42 -28.16
CA ALA A 38 12.90 9.36 -29.10
C ALA A 38 12.48 7.97 -28.56
N ARG A 39 12.73 7.69 -27.28
CA ARG A 39 12.25 6.46 -26.61
C ARG A 39 10.73 6.38 -26.63
N LEU A 40 10.03 7.46 -26.30
CA LEU A 40 8.57 7.52 -26.29
C LEU A 40 7.96 7.17 -27.66
N PHE A 41 8.45 7.79 -28.74
CA PHE A 41 7.95 7.55 -30.10
C PHE A 41 8.37 6.21 -30.71
N GLU A 42 9.38 5.55 -30.15
CA GLU A 42 9.72 4.17 -30.52
C GLU A 42 8.75 3.15 -29.90
N ILE A 43 8.19 3.48 -28.74
CA ILE A 43 7.37 2.56 -27.93
C ILE A 43 5.88 2.71 -28.25
N TYR A 44 5.41 3.93 -28.49
CA TYR A 44 4.00 4.23 -28.67
C TYR A 44 3.72 4.73 -30.09
N ASP A 45 2.82 4.03 -30.79
CA ASP A 45 2.40 4.39 -32.15
C ASP A 45 1.52 5.65 -32.19
N GLU A 46 0.70 5.87 -31.16
CA GLU A 46 -0.26 6.98 -31.07
C GLU A 46 0.06 7.92 -29.90
N VAL A 47 0.95 8.88 -30.14
CA VAL A 47 1.33 9.95 -29.20
C VAL A 47 0.90 11.31 -29.73
N THR A 48 0.12 12.05 -28.95
CA THR A 48 -0.23 13.45 -29.26
C THR A 48 0.55 14.39 -28.34
N ILE A 49 1.33 15.30 -28.92
CA ILE A 49 2.04 16.33 -28.14
C ILE A 49 1.08 17.50 -27.89
N LEU A 50 0.83 17.82 -26.62
CA LEU A 50 -0.01 18.95 -26.21
C LEU A 50 0.81 20.21 -25.97
N ASN A 51 1.98 20.06 -25.35
CA ASN A 51 2.92 21.15 -25.08
C ASN A 51 4.35 20.62 -25.03
N GLU A 52 5.32 21.47 -25.33
CA GLU A 52 6.75 21.14 -25.29
C GLU A 52 7.57 22.39 -24.97
N ASP A 53 8.48 22.25 -24.00
CA ASP A 53 9.48 23.25 -23.64
C ASP A 53 10.90 22.64 -23.75
N GLU A 54 11.95 23.41 -23.40
CA GLU A 54 13.35 22.98 -23.57
C GLU A 54 13.71 21.67 -22.86
N ASN A 55 13.08 21.39 -21.72
CA ASN A 55 13.36 20.24 -20.86
C ASN A 55 12.11 19.41 -20.52
N SER A 56 10.96 19.70 -21.13
CA SER A 56 9.70 19.05 -20.78
C SER A 56 8.78 18.82 -21.97
N ILE A 57 7.91 17.83 -21.84
CA ILE A 57 6.87 17.54 -22.82
C ILE A 57 5.60 17.08 -22.11
N LEU A 58 4.46 17.60 -22.55
CA LEU A 58 3.14 17.12 -22.17
C LEU A 58 2.56 16.35 -23.36
N VAL A 59 2.27 15.08 -23.14
CA VAL A 59 1.77 14.17 -24.17
C VAL A 59 0.48 13.51 -23.73
N GLU A 60 -0.35 13.13 -24.70
CA GLU A 60 -1.44 12.18 -24.54
C GLU A 60 -1.06 10.87 -25.23
N ILE A 61 -1.13 9.78 -24.47
CA ILE A 61 -0.91 8.42 -24.96
C ILE A 61 -2.28 7.78 -25.13
N LYS A 62 -2.55 7.29 -26.34
CA LYS A 62 -3.79 6.58 -26.64
C LYS A 62 -3.57 5.07 -26.56
N SER A 63 -4.36 4.42 -25.72
CA SER A 63 -4.52 2.97 -25.68
C SER A 63 -5.91 2.60 -26.22
N ASP A 64 -6.19 1.31 -26.43
CA ASP A 64 -7.42 0.84 -27.11
C ASP A 64 -8.72 1.44 -26.53
N ASP A 65 -8.77 1.67 -25.21
CA ASP A 65 -9.97 2.15 -24.51
C ASP A 65 -9.79 3.48 -23.74
N SER A 66 -8.61 4.10 -23.75
CA SER A 66 -8.35 5.31 -22.96
C SER A 66 -7.30 6.25 -23.56
N VAL A 67 -7.38 7.51 -23.16
CA VAL A 67 -6.35 8.53 -23.42
C VAL A 67 -5.83 8.99 -22.07
N THR A 68 -4.53 8.81 -21.84
CA THR A 68 -3.88 9.19 -20.58
C THR A 68 -2.87 10.29 -20.83
N PRO A 69 -2.99 11.46 -20.19
CA PRO A 69 -1.99 12.51 -20.27
C PRO A 69 -0.80 12.20 -19.36
N TYR A 70 0.40 12.49 -19.86
CA TYR A 70 1.65 12.45 -19.10
C TYR A 70 2.41 13.74 -19.29
N GLU A 71 2.82 14.33 -18.16
CA GLU A 71 3.78 15.43 -18.13
C GLU A 71 5.15 14.86 -17.79
N ILE A 72 6.15 15.12 -18.62
CA ILE A 72 7.50 14.58 -18.49
C ILE A 72 8.49 15.74 -18.41
N HIS A 73 9.39 15.72 -17.44
CA HIS A 73 10.49 16.66 -17.31
C HIS A 73 11.80 15.91 -17.15
N VAL A 74 12.85 16.37 -17.83
CA VAL A 74 14.19 15.79 -17.74
C VAL A 74 15.14 16.83 -17.17
N GLN A 75 15.84 16.49 -16.11
CA GLN A 75 16.85 17.35 -15.51
C GLN A 75 18.07 16.55 -15.07
N PRO A 76 19.27 17.16 -15.02
CA PRO A 76 20.39 16.58 -14.29
C PRO A 76 20.01 16.36 -12.83
N THR A 77 20.60 15.34 -12.22
CA THR A 77 20.44 15.07 -10.79
C THR A 77 20.76 16.32 -9.94
N PRO A 78 19.88 16.73 -9.01
CA PRO A 78 20.13 17.87 -8.12
C PRO A 78 21.39 17.69 -7.26
N GLU A 79 22.11 18.77 -6.97
CA GLU A 79 23.36 18.72 -6.18
C GLU A 79 23.14 18.46 -4.68
N ASP A 80 21.94 18.74 -4.17
CA ASP A 80 21.59 18.72 -2.74
C ASP A 80 20.73 17.53 -2.31
N VAL A 81 20.39 16.64 -3.24
CA VAL A 81 19.64 15.43 -2.95
C VAL A 81 20.52 14.38 -2.28
N GLN A 82 19.96 13.64 -1.31
CA GLN A 82 20.64 12.54 -0.62
C GLN A 82 19.77 11.28 -0.72
N TYR A 83 19.77 10.65 -1.90
CA TYR A 83 18.86 9.55 -2.21
C TYR A 83 18.96 8.38 -1.22
N GLU A 84 20.16 8.10 -0.71
CA GLU A 84 20.38 7.01 0.23
C GLU A 84 19.65 7.18 1.57
N GLN A 85 19.22 8.41 1.91
CA GLN A 85 18.47 8.75 3.12
C GLN A 85 16.96 8.60 2.97
N TYR A 86 16.45 8.47 1.74
CA TYR A 86 15.03 8.27 1.53
C TYR A 86 14.61 6.87 1.98
N TYR A 87 13.36 6.79 2.44
CA TYR A 87 12.75 5.51 2.80
C TYR A 87 12.73 4.60 1.57
N ARG A 88 13.20 3.37 1.74
CA ARG A 88 13.25 2.34 0.70
C ARG A 88 12.12 1.35 0.92
N GLN A 89 11.38 1.01 -0.12
CA GLN A 89 10.34 -0.02 0.01
C GLN A 89 10.94 -1.42 0.29
N ASP A 90 12.17 -1.65 -0.18
CA ASP A 90 12.90 -2.92 -0.10
C ASP A 90 14.42 -2.69 -0.05
N GLN A 91 15.20 -3.77 0.01
CA GLN A 91 16.66 -3.72 0.16
C GLN A 91 17.44 -4.00 -1.14
N THR A 92 16.77 -4.10 -2.29
CA THR A 92 17.40 -4.48 -3.56
C THR A 92 18.12 -3.32 -4.25
N THR A 93 17.77 -2.08 -3.94
CA THR A 93 18.53 -0.90 -4.41
C THR A 93 19.87 -0.81 -3.69
N THR A 94 20.96 -0.81 -4.45
CA THR A 94 22.33 -0.88 -3.91
C THR A 94 22.96 0.49 -3.66
N GLU A 95 23.95 0.55 -2.77
CA GLU A 95 24.79 1.74 -2.56
C GLU A 95 25.53 2.18 -3.84
N GLU A 96 25.80 1.26 -4.74
CA GLU A 96 26.41 1.58 -6.04
C GLU A 96 25.41 2.30 -6.96
N ALA A 97 24.13 1.90 -6.94
CA ALA A 97 23.07 2.60 -7.66
C ALA A 97 22.93 4.06 -7.19
N PHE A 98 22.96 4.31 -5.87
CA PHE A 98 22.95 5.69 -5.36
C PHE A 98 24.18 6.50 -5.78
N LYS A 99 25.36 5.90 -5.82
CA LYS A 99 26.57 6.59 -6.30
C LYS A 99 26.48 6.95 -7.79
N GLN A 100 25.96 6.06 -8.61
CA GLN A 100 25.79 6.30 -10.04
C GLN A 100 24.73 7.36 -10.34
N ALA A 101 23.71 7.48 -9.48
CA ALA A 101 22.68 8.49 -9.62
C ALA A 101 23.23 9.92 -9.65
N TYR A 102 24.26 10.23 -8.85
CA TYR A 102 24.81 11.60 -8.73
C TYR A 102 25.47 12.16 -9.99
N THR A 103 25.68 11.36 -11.02
CA THR A 103 26.24 11.81 -12.31
C THR A 103 25.25 11.78 -13.46
N GLY A 104 24.01 11.36 -13.20
CA GLY A 104 23.03 11.05 -14.22
C GLY A 104 21.94 12.09 -14.39
N SER A 105 20.71 11.63 -14.53
CA SER A 105 19.53 12.48 -14.71
C SER A 105 18.31 11.92 -13.98
N GLU A 106 17.39 12.83 -13.71
CA GLU A 106 16.04 12.53 -13.25
C GLU A 106 15.06 12.72 -14.41
N ILE A 107 14.22 11.71 -14.64
CA ILE A 107 13.07 11.78 -15.52
C ILE A 107 11.83 11.83 -14.65
N PHE A 108 11.30 13.02 -14.42
CA PHE A 108 10.04 13.22 -13.72
C PHE A 108 8.87 12.88 -14.66
N VAL A 109 7.89 12.16 -14.15
CA VAL A 109 6.66 11.75 -14.83
C VAL A 109 5.47 11.99 -13.92
N ARG A 110 4.54 12.81 -14.39
CA ARG A 110 3.28 13.10 -13.74
C ARG A 110 2.10 12.62 -14.57
N THR A 111 1.10 12.04 -13.91
CA THR A 111 -0.19 11.71 -14.51
C THR A 111 -1.33 11.83 -13.49
N LEU A 112 -2.56 11.77 -13.95
CA LEU A 112 -3.75 11.70 -13.09
C LEU A 112 -4.33 10.29 -13.17
N PHE A 113 -4.54 9.65 -12.03
CA PHE A 113 -5.19 8.34 -11.99
C PHE A 113 -6.64 8.44 -12.43
N ASN A 114 -7.04 7.56 -13.34
CA ASN A 114 -8.40 7.51 -13.87
C ASN A 114 -8.94 6.07 -13.78
N GLY A 115 -10.16 5.92 -13.28
CA GLY A 115 -10.72 4.60 -13.00
C GLY A 115 -10.04 3.90 -11.82
N ASP A 116 -9.71 2.63 -12.00
CA ASP A 116 -9.08 1.81 -10.96
C ASP A 116 -7.68 2.34 -10.59
N VAL A 117 -7.45 2.48 -9.28
CA VAL A 117 -6.25 3.15 -8.73
C VAL A 117 -5.01 2.29 -8.93
N LEU A 118 -5.10 0.98 -8.68
CA LEU A 118 -3.96 0.08 -8.80
C LEU A 118 -3.57 -0.15 -10.26
N SER A 119 -4.55 -0.25 -11.15
CA SER A 119 -4.32 -0.26 -12.60
C SER A 119 -3.64 1.02 -13.04
N SER A 120 -4.09 2.18 -12.58
CA SER A 120 -3.46 3.47 -12.90
C SER A 120 -2.00 3.53 -12.44
N PHE A 121 -1.71 3.06 -11.22
CA PHE A 121 -0.34 2.99 -10.71
C PHE A 121 0.53 2.00 -11.50
N TYR A 122 0.01 0.80 -11.79
CA TYR A 122 0.68 -0.18 -12.65
C TYR A 122 1.05 0.42 -14.02
N TYR A 123 0.11 1.08 -14.69
CA TYR A 123 0.38 1.70 -16.00
C TYR A 123 1.34 2.88 -15.92
N GLN A 124 1.37 3.62 -14.80
CA GLN A 124 2.39 4.64 -14.58
C GLN A 124 3.79 4.01 -14.42
N LEU A 125 3.90 2.89 -13.70
CA LEU A 125 5.15 2.13 -13.57
C LEU A 125 5.58 1.52 -14.92
N ASP A 126 4.65 0.96 -15.70
CA ASP A 126 4.91 0.44 -17.05
C ASP A 126 5.40 1.55 -17.98
N PHE A 127 4.75 2.72 -17.94
CA PHE A 127 5.16 3.89 -18.69
C PHE A 127 6.59 4.32 -18.31
N LEU A 128 6.88 4.44 -17.01
CA LEU A 128 8.19 4.81 -16.50
C LEU A 128 9.27 3.78 -16.90
N TRP A 129 8.98 2.48 -16.76
CA TRP A 129 9.85 1.37 -17.16
C TRP A 129 10.23 1.42 -18.64
N ARG A 130 9.24 1.72 -19.49
CA ARG A 130 9.41 1.81 -20.94
C ARG A 130 10.28 2.98 -21.37
N ILE A 131 10.06 4.17 -20.80
CA ILE A 131 10.83 5.37 -21.20
C ILE A 131 12.20 5.45 -20.50
N ALA A 132 12.39 4.75 -19.38
CA ALA A 132 13.62 4.71 -18.61
C ALA A 132 14.05 3.27 -18.30
N PRO A 133 14.28 2.43 -19.32
CA PRO A 133 14.63 1.02 -19.14
C PRO A 133 16.00 0.83 -18.49
N ASP A 134 16.79 1.90 -18.39
CA ASP A 134 18.11 2.02 -17.77
C ASP A 134 18.07 2.63 -16.35
N MET A 135 16.88 2.86 -15.78
CA MET A 135 16.75 3.42 -14.44
C MET A 135 17.50 2.61 -13.38
N LEU A 136 18.11 3.29 -12.43
CA LEU A 136 18.76 2.73 -11.25
C LEU A 136 17.71 2.39 -10.17
N PHE A 137 16.74 3.28 -10.00
CA PHE A 137 15.57 3.18 -9.12
C PHE A 137 14.58 4.28 -9.51
N ALA A 138 13.38 4.26 -8.91
CA ALA A 138 12.42 5.35 -9.00
C ALA A 138 12.15 5.98 -7.63
N LEU A 139 11.73 7.24 -7.62
CA LEU A 139 11.19 7.93 -6.45
C LEU A 139 9.70 8.15 -6.65
N ASP A 140 8.93 7.85 -5.62
CA ASP A 140 7.50 8.15 -5.56
C ASP A 140 7.28 9.42 -4.74
N LEU A 141 7.24 10.56 -5.43
CA LEU A 141 7.10 11.86 -4.78
C LEU A 141 5.74 12.01 -4.10
N SER A 142 4.70 11.40 -4.67
CA SER A 142 3.37 11.36 -4.06
C SER A 142 3.37 10.61 -2.74
N ALA A 143 4.24 9.60 -2.57
CA ALA A 143 4.42 8.86 -1.32
C ALA A 143 5.71 9.26 -0.58
N ALA A 144 5.88 10.57 -0.36
CA ALA A 144 7.00 11.17 0.38
C ALA A 144 8.40 10.78 -0.13
N SER A 145 8.58 10.74 -1.45
CA SER A 145 9.84 10.40 -2.13
C SER A 145 10.35 8.98 -1.82
N LYS A 146 9.43 8.04 -1.54
CA LYS A 146 9.76 6.62 -1.33
C LYS A 146 10.56 6.07 -2.52
N VAL A 147 11.67 5.39 -2.24
CA VAL A 147 12.48 4.69 -3.24
C VAL A 147 11.80 3.38 -3.62
N ILE A 148 11.43 3.26 -4.89
CA ILE A 148 10.95 2.03 -5.53
C ILE A 148 12.13 1.42 -6.28
N SER A 149 12.45 0.17 -5.98
CA SER A 149 13.58 -0.50 -6.61
C SER A 149 13.32 -0.80 -8.09
N ARG A 150 14.39 -0.79 -8.88
CA ARG A 150 14.34 -1.27 -10.28
C ARG A 150 13.81 -2.70 -10.35
N SER A 151 14.26 -3.57 -9.45
CA SER A 151 13.86 -4.99 -9.42
C SER A 151 12.37 -5.17 -9.19
N TYR A 152 11.76 -4.37 -8.31
CA TYR A 152 10.31 -4.36 -8.12
C TYR A 152 9.58 -3.98 -9.40
N ILE A 153 9.97 -2.87 -10.04
CA ILE A 153 9.29 -2.38 -11.25
C ILE A 153 9.42 -3.42 -12.36
N GLN A 154 10.64 -3.89 -12.61
CA GLN A 154 10.90 -4.92 -13.61
C GLN A 154 10.04 -6.16 -13.39
N TYR A 155 10.03 -6.70 -12.17
CA TYR A 155 9.25 -7.89 -11.84
C TYR A 155 7.76 -7.69 -12.06
N HIS A 156 7.21 -6.55 -11.64
CA HIS A 156 5.79 -6.27 -11.81
C HIS A 156 5.41 -6.14 -13.29
N ILE A 157 6.20 -5.43 -14.08
CA ILE A 157 5.89 -5.18 -15.48
C ILE A 157 6.13 -6.42 -16.35
N GLU A 158 7.26 -7.11 -16.20
CA GLU A 158 7.60 -8.27 -17.04
C GLU A 158 6.72 -9.49 -16.76
N ASN A 159 6.12 -9.58 -15.58
CA ASN A 159 5.26 -10.70 -15.18
C ASN A 159 3.79 -10.31 -15.01
N THR A 160 3.42 -9.05 -15.35
CA THR A 160 2.05 -8.52 -15.19
C THR A 160 1.50 -8.75 -13.77
N ILE A 161 2.32 -8.46 -12.75
CA ILE A 161 1.91 -8.51 -11.34
C ILE A 161 1.26 -7.18 -10.98
N LEU A 162 0.09 -7.24 -10.33
CA LEU A 162 -0.62 -6.04 -9.88
C LEU A 162 -0.03 -5.53 -8.56
N PRO A 163 0.20 -4.20 -8.41
CA PRO A 163 0.66 -3.61 -7.16
C PRO A 163 -0.27 -3.88 -5.98
N ASP A 164 0.27 -3.86 -4.77
CA ASP A 164 -0.47 -3.84 -3.52
C ASP A 164 -1.01 -2.42 -3.23
N VAL A 165 -2.08 -2.29 -2.45
CA VAL A 165 -2.59 -0.98 -2.00
C VAL A 165 -1.54 -0.23 -1.17
N GLN A 166 -0.74 -0.96 -0.42
CA GLN A 166 0.36 -0.46 0.39
C GLN A 166 1.48 0.14 -0.46
N ASP A 167 1.57 -0.20 -1.76
CA ASP A 167 2.53 0.42 -2.66
C ASP A 167 2.17 1.88 -2.98
N LEU A 168 0.91 2.29 -2.77
CA LEU A 168 0.44 3.64 -3.06
C LEU A 168 0.84 4.68 -2.00
N TYR A 169 1.29 4.27 -0.82
CA TYR A 169 1.59 5.20 0.25
C TYR A 169 2.81 4.77 1.08
N VAL A 170 3.20 5.61 2.02
CA VAL A 170 4.14 5.30 3.09
C VAL A 170 3.52 5.66 4.42
N ILE A 171 3.82 4.91 5.48
CA ILE A 171 3.46 5.26 6.86
C ILE A 171 4.71 5.85 7.51
N HIS A 172 4.67 7.13 7.85
CA HIS A 172 5.68 7.75 8.70
C HIS A 172 5.33 7.53 10.17
N SER A 173 6.36 7.30 10.98
CA SER A 173 6.25 7.11 12.43
C SER A 173 7.09 8.17 13.13
N ILE A 174 6.44 9.15 13.75
CA ILE A 174 7.10 10.18 14.56
C ILE A 174 6.88 9.83 16.04
N TYR A 175 7.92 9.93 16.86
CA TYR A 175 7.83 9.61 18.28
C TYR A 175 8.69 10.54 19.15
N GLU A 176 8.26 10.74 20.39
CA GLU A 176 8.96 11.58 21.36
C GLU A 176 9.94 10.74 22.19
N GLY A 177 11.24 10.89 21.92
CA GLY A 177 12.33 10.22 22.63
C GLY A 177 13.60 10.24 21.79
N GLY A 178 14.72 10.73 22.34
CA GLY A 178 16.03 10.62 21.68
C GLY A 178 16.58 9.18 21.76
N GLU A 179 17.75 8.91 21.16
CA GLU A 179 18.39 7.58 21.16
C GLU A 179 18.52 6.93 22.56
N GLU A 180 18.49 7.72 23.64
CA GLU A 180 18.64 7.28 25.03
C GLU A 180 17.33 7.15 25.83
N GLN A 181 16.16 7.47 25.26
CA GLN A 181 14.87 7.40 25.97
C GLN A 181 13.82 6.61 25.19
N GLU A 182 13.19 5.65 25.86
CA GLU A 182 12.05 4.91 25.30
C GLU A 182 10.92 5.87 24.90
N PRO A 183 10.38 5.77 23.68
CA PRO A 183 9.38 6.72 23.24
C PRO A 183 8.07 6.61 24.02
N SER A 184 7.52 7.76 24.42
CA SER A 184 6.30 7.84 25.24
C SER A 184 5.02 8.14 24.48
N GLN A 185 5.14 8.58 23.23
CA GLN A 185 4.03 8.99 22.38
C GLN A 185 4.39 8.77 20.92
N PHE A 186 3.38 8.50 20.10
CA PHE A 186 3.55 8.19 18.69
C PHE A 186 2.51 8.91 17.84
N TRP A 187 2.94 9.37 16.68
CA TRP A 187 2.10 9.86 15.60
C TRP A 187 2.48 9.12 14.33
N PHE A 188 1.57 8.26 13.88
CA PHE A 188 1.66 7.60 12.58
C PHE A 188 0.78 8.34 11.59
N HIS A 189 1.27 8.56 10.38
CA HIS A 189 0.46 9.15 9.33
C HIS A 189 0.91 8.66 7.95
N THR A 190 -0.04 8.58 7.02
CA THR A 190 0.24 8.23 5.64
C THR A 190 0.65 9.44 4.81
N HIS A 191 1.38 9.18 3.73
CA HIS A 191 1.49 10.08 2.58
C HIS A 191 1.27 9.27 1.30
N GLY A 192 0.42 9.78 0.40
CA GLY A 192 0.21 9.21 -0.94
C GLY A 192 -1.22 8.78 -1.26
N LEU A 193 -2.16 8.90 -0.32
CA LEU A 193 -3.55 8.48 -0.56
C LEU A 193 -4.36 9.49 -1.40
N SER A 194 -3.92 10.75 -1.48
CA SER A 194 -4.62 11.80 -2.24
C SER A 194 -4.72 11.49 -3.74
N ARG A 195 -3.74 10.82 -4.36
CA ARG A 195 -3.82 10.39 -5.78
C ARG A 195 -4.83 9.28 -6.02
N ALA A 196 -5.26 8.58 -4.96
CA ALA A 196 -6.34 7.60 -5.00
C ALA A 196 -7.73 8.24 -4.81
N GLY A 197 -7.80 9.53 -4.43
CA GLY A 197 -9.05 10.22 -4.12
C GLY A 197 -9.51 9.96 -2.70
N LEU A 198 -8.56 9.67 -1.80
CA LEU A 198 -8.80 9.44 -0.38
C LEU A 198 -8.07 10.51 0.43
N THR A 199 -8.51 10.73 1.67
CA THR A 199 -7.73 11.50 2.65
C THR A 199 -6.55 10.66 3.13
N ASP A 200 -5.47 11.31 3.56
CA ASP A 200 -4.47 10.59 4.35
C ASP A 200 -5.05 10.12 5.68
N VAL A 201 -4.43 9.11 6.28
CA VAL A 201 -4.90 8.47 7.51
C VAL A 201 -3.85 8.69 8.59
N GLU A 202 -4.31 8.90 9.81
CA GLU A 202 -3.45 9.15 10.97
C GLU A 202 -3.85 8.28 12.15
N LEU A 203 -2.86 8.01 13.01
CA LEU A 203 -3.04 7.35 14.29
C LEU A 203 -2.17 8.08 15.33
N ILE A 204 -2.83 8.68 16.32
CA ILE A 204 -2.15 9.35 17.45
C ILE A 204 -2.31 8.47 18.68
N ILE A 205 -1.17 8.05 19.23
CA ILE A 205 -1.10 7.23 20.44
C ILE A 205 -0.38 8.05 21.52
N PRO A 206 -1.10 8.69 22.44
CA PRO A 206 -0.51 9.56 23.45
C PRO A 206 0.09 8.79 24.64
N ASN A 207 0.50 7.54 24.43
CA ASN A 207 1.05 6.64 25.44
C ASN A 207 2.18 5.77 24.86
N ARG A 208 2.92 5.13 25.76
CA ARG A 208 3.94 4.14 25.41
C ARG A 208 3.33 2.95 24.68
N LEU A 209 4.05 2.47 23.67
CA LEU A 209 3.76 1.22 23.00
C LEU A 209 4.82 0.19 23.38
N SER A 210 4.37 -1.01 23.69
CA SER A 210 5.24 -2.18 23.85
C SER A 210 5.59 -2.84 22.52
N SER A 211 4.81 -2.57 21.46
CA SER A 211 4.98 -3.13 20.13
C SER A 211 4.30 -2.24 19.06
N TYR A 212 4.85 -2.24 17.85
CA TYR A 212 4.26 -1.64 16.64
C TYR A 212 3.43 -2.66 15.83
N TYR A 213 3.38 -3.92 16.27
CA TYR A 213 2.67 -5.02 15.63
C TYR A 213 1.23 -4.61 15.31
N GLY A 214 0.69 -5.00 14.14
CA GLY A 214 -0.70 -4.73 13.73
C GLY A 214 -1.01 -3.29 13.29
N ILE A 215 -0.17 -2.30 13.57
CA ILE A 215 -0.41 -0.93 13.08
C ILE A 215 -0.41 -0.87 11.54
N PRO A 216 0.59 -1.39 10.82
CA PRO A 216 0.54 -1.40 9.35
C PRO A 216 -0.69 -2.13 8.80
N ASP A 217 -1.08 -3.26 9.41
CA ASP A 217 -2.26 -4.03 9.01
C ASP A 217 -3.58 -3.28 9.26
N LEU A 218 -3.66 -2.50 10.35
CA LEU A 218 -4.79 -1.62 10.63
C LEU A 218 -4.96 -0.57 9.53
N PHE A 219 -3.88 0.15 9.20
CA PHE A 219 -3.87 1.14 8.12
C PHE A 219 -4.24 0.47 6.79
N SER A 220 -3.56 -0.63 6.47
CA SER A 220 -3.83 -1.43 5.27
C SER A 220 -5.30 -1.80 5.16
N THR A 221 -5.89 -2.36 6.21
CA THR A 221 -7.28 -2.82 6.18
C THR A 221 -8.24 -1.67 5.98
N PHE A 222 -8.06 -0.56 6.70
CA PHE A 222 -8.90 0.62 6.54
C PHE A 222 -8.78 1.20 5.12
N VAL A 223 -7.57 1.35 4.59
CA VAL A 223 -7.33 1.89 3.25
C VAL A 223 -7.85 0.96 2.16
N ASN A 224 -7.66 -0.36 2.28
CA ASN A 224 -8.23 -1.33 1.35
C ASN A 224 -9.77 -1.25 1.31
N ASN A 225 -10.42 -1.12 2.47
CA ASN A 225 -11.87 -0.90 2.55
C ASN A 225 -12.28 0.42 1.88
N ALA A 226 -11.53 1.50 2.09
CA ALA A 226 -11.83 2.80 1.48
C ALA A 226 -11.67 2.77 -0.05
N ILE A 227 -10.64 2.10 -0.58
CA ILE A 227 -10.44 1.90 -2.03
C ILE A 227 -11.56 1.03 -2.61
N GLU A 228 -11.89 -0.11 -1.98
CA GLU A 228 -12.94 -1.02 -2.48
C GLU A 228 -14.31 -0.33 -2.56
N ASN A 229 -14.64 0.48 -1.56
CA ASN A 229 -15.91 1.22 -1.52
C ASN A 229 -15.86 2.57 -2.25
N GLY A 230 -14.69 2.99 -2.71
CA GLY A 230 -14.45 4.26 -3.40
C GLY A 230 -14.70 5.50 -2.55
N ASN A 231 -14.69 5.40 -1.21
CA ASN A 231 -14.94 6.52 -0.30
C ASN A 231 -14.23 6.32 1.05
N VAL A 232 -14.09 7.41 1.83
CA VAL A 232 -13.61 7.36 3.22
C VAL A 232 -14.82 7.37 4.17
N PRO A 233 -15.01 6.35 5.02
CA PRO A 233 -16.15 6.26 5.95
C PRO A 233 -15.96 7.19 7.17
N ILE A 234 -16.00 8.49 6.92
CA ILE A 234 -15.82 9.54 7.94
C ILE A 234 -16.98 9.51 8.93
N ASN A 235 -16.68 9.50 10.22
CA ASN A 235 -17.63 9.41 11.33
C ASN A 235 -18.53 8.16 11.31
N GLU A 236 -18.12 7.11 10.59
CA GLU A 236 -18.81 5.82 10.54
C GLU A 236 -17.90 4.70 11.06
N PRO A 237 -18.42 3.80 11.93
CA PRO A 237 -17.67 2.64 12.36
C PRO A 237 -17.37 1.67 11.21
N VAL A 238 -16.11 1.24 11.12
CA VAL A 238 -15.62 0.25 10.15
C VAL A 238 -15.05 -0.94 10.89
N LEU A 239 -15.53 -2.13 10.57
CA LEU A 239 -14.96 -3.38 11.05
C LEU A 239 -13.62 -3.66 10.33
N VAL A 240 -12.52 -3.69 11.08
CA VAL A 240 -11.18 -3.91 10.51
C VAL A 240 -10.55 -5.22 10.93
N GLY A 241 -11.04 -5.85 11.99
CA GLY A 241 -10.49 -7.13 12.42
C GLY A 241 -11.20 -7.75 13.61
N GLN A 242 -10.56 -8.77 14.14
CA GLN A 242 -10.99 -9.52 15.31
C GLN A 242 -9.79 -9.86 16.18
N SER A 243 -10.02 -9.84 17.49
CA SER A 243 -9.11 -10.35 18.52
C SER A 243 -9.85 -11.39 19.38
N GLN A 244 -9.15 -12.01 20.33
CA GLN A 244 -9.79 -12.82 21.37
C GLN A 244 -10.84 -12.05 22.19
N SER A 245 -10.69 -10.72 22.29
CA SER A 245 -11.60 -9.86 23.04
C SER A 245 -12.85 -9.43 22.26
N GLY A 246 -12.94 -9.79 20.97
CA GLY A 246 -14.06 -9.43 20.09
C GLY A 246 -13.62 -8.68 18.84
N TYR A 247 -14.59 -8.07 18.17
CA TYR A 247 -14.37 -7.30 16.95
C TYR A 247 -13.61 -6.01 17.20
N ILE A 248 -12.78 -5.63 16.24
CA ILE A 248 -12.03 -4.38 16.23
C ILE A 248 -12.69 -3.48 15.21
N GLN A 249 -13.28 -2.40 15.69
CA GLN A 249 -13.89 -1.37 14.86
C GLN A 249 -13.14 -0.06 15.02
N VAL A 250 -13.07 0.71 13.95
CA VAL A 250 -12.48 2.05 13.95
C VAL A 250 -13.46 3.07 13.42
N ILE A 251 -13.29 4.32 13.84
CA ILE A 251 -14.00 5.46 13.29
C ILE A 251 -12.97 6.51 12.84
N ALA A 252 -13.13 7.00 11.61
CA ALA A 252 -12.25 8.00 11.03
C ALA A 252 -12.82 9.40 11.28
N VAL A 253 -12.05 10.26 11.96
CA VAL A 253 -12.49 11.61 12.32
C VAL A 253 -11.56 12.64 11.66
N PRO A 254 -12.08 13.70 11.01
CA PRO A 254 -11.26 14.76 10.42
C PRO A 254 -10.24 15.29 11.44
N TRP A 255 -8.97 15.42 11.06
CA TRP A 255 -7.90 15.67 12.03
C TRP A 255 -8.15 16.94 12.84
N GLU A 256 -8.70 18.01 12.24
CA GLU A 256 -8.96 19.29 12.91
C GLU A 256 -9.88 19.11 14.13
N GLU A 257 -10.89 18.26 14.02
CA GLU A 257 -11.79 17.94 15.11
C GLU A 257 -11.20 16.88 16.04
N GLY A 258 -10.60 15.84 15.44
CA GLY A 258 -10.03 14.68 16.11
C GLY A 258 -8.98 15.04 17.17
N LEU A 259 -8.18 16.09 16.95
CA LEU A 259 -7.20 16.58 17.94
C LEU A 259 -7.82 16.87 19.32
N SER A 260 -9.10 17.28 19.38
CA SER A 260 -9.76 17.58 20.65
C SER A 260 -10.20 16.35 21.46
N TYR A 261 -10.25 15.19 20.80
CA TYR A 261 -10.64 13.90 21.37
C TYR A 261 -9.46 13.01 21.73
N VAL A 262 -8.25 13.36 21.29
CA VAL A 262 -7.04 12.65 21.71
C VAL A 262 -6.94 12.66 23.24
N GLY A 263 -6.70 11.49 23.84
CA GLY A 263 -6.62 11.37 25.30
C GLY A 263 -7.96 11.17 26.02
N LYS A 264 -9.09 11.15 25.30
CA LYS A 264 -10.43 11.17 25.89
C LYS A 264 -11.30 10.06 25.34
N GLN A 265 -12.29 9.67 26.14
CA GLN A 265 -13.39 8.83 25.71
C GLN A 265 -14.54 9.76 25.25
N THR A 266 -15.00 9.60 24.02
CA THR A 266 -15.98 10.49 23.38
C THR A 266 -17.14 9.68 22.78
N LEU A 267 -18.39 10.12 22.96
CA LEU A 267 -19.51 9.46 22.27
C LEU A 267 -19.46 9.79 20.79
N SER A 268 -19.67 8.81 19.91
CA SER A 268 -19.69 9.05 18.46
C SER A 268 -20.78 10.05 18.03
N PHE A 269 -21.85 10.18 18.82
CA PHE A 269 -22.92 11.17 18.59
C PHE A 269 -22.52 12.61 18.92
N ASP A 270 -21.39 12.82 19.62
CA ASP A 270 -20.85 14.15 19.91
C ASP A 270 -19.95 14.67 18.78
N LEU A 271 -19.69 13.84 17.76
CA LEU A 271 -18.95 14.25 16.57
C LEU A 271 -19.77 15.24 15.75
N THR A 272 -19.07 16.17 15.11
CA THR A 272 -19.68 17.08 14.13
C THR A 272 -20.23 16.25 12.98
N ASP A 273 -21.55 16.31 12.77
CA ASP A 273 -22.18 15.74 11.59
C ASP A 273 -21.53 16.36 10.34
N ILE A 274 -20.83 15.54 9.56
CA ILE A 274 -20.06 15.99 8.41
C ILE A 274 -20.96 16.49 7.28
N GLU A 275 -22.20 16.01 7.19
CA GLU A 275 -23.16 16.39 6.15
C GLU A 275 -23.74 17.78 6.43
N THR A 276 -24.05 18.08 7.70
CA THR A 276 -24.76 19.31 8.08
C THR A 276 -23.89 20.35 8.79
N GLY A 277 -22.82 19.92 9.46
CA GLY A 277 -21.92 20.75 10.26
C GLY A 277 -20.71 21.27 9.49
N GLU A 278 -19.98 22.20 10.11
CA GLU A 278 -18.68 22.64 9.60
C GLU A 278 -17.58 22.12 10.51
N ILE A 279 -16.61 21.38 9.94
CA ILE A 279 -15.42 20.93 10.65
C ILE A 279 -14.61 22.14 11.08
N ARG A 280 -14.15 22.17 12.33
CA ARG A 280 -13.35 23.25 12.86
C ARG A 280 -12.37 22.68 13.87
N LEU A 281 -11.24 23.37 14.03
CA LEU A 281 -10.38 23.15 15.18
C LEU A 281 -11.17 23.41 16.46
N GLN A 282 -11.30 22.35 17.25
CA GLN A 282 -11.98 22.41 18.54
C GLN A 282 -10.98 22.81 19.63
N PRO A 283 -11.42 23.50 20.71
CA PRO A 283 -10.55 23.82 21.83
C PRO A 283 -9.94 22.55 22.45
N MET A 284 -8.61 22.53 22.56
CA MET A 284 -7.86 21.47 23.23
C MET A 284 -7.59 21.83 24.69
N ASP A 285 -7.41 20.83 25.55
CA ASP A 285 -6.95 21.07 26.92
C ASP A 285 -5.48 21.51 26.88
N ALA A 286 -5.19 22.75 27.29
CA ALA A 286 -3.85 23.31 27.27
C ALA A 286 -2.86 22.56 28.18
N GLY A 287 -3.34 21.72 29.10
CA GLY A 287 -2.51 20.88 29.96
C GLY A 287 -2.18 19.50 29.36
N TYR A 288 -2.74 19.15 28.20
CA TYR A 288 -2.57 17.84 27.57
C TYR A 288 -1.79 17.99 26.25
N GLU A 289 -0.47 17.80 26.33
CA GLU A 289 0.41 17.81 25.16
C GLU A 289 0.63 16.40 24.60
N PHE A 290 0.54 16.31 23.26
CA PHE A 290 0.87 15.10 22.52
C PHE A 290 1.50 15.42 21.17
N ILE A 291 2.24 14.45 20.61
CA ILE A 291 2.84 14.54 19.27
C ILE A 291 1.80 14.36 18.16
N GLY A 292 1.98 15.06 17.04
CA GLY A 292 0.98 15.15 15.95
C GLY A 292 -0.11 16.20 16.21
N GLY A 293 0.05 16.97 17.30
CA GLY A 293 -0.80 18.10 17.63
C GLY A 293 -0.54 19.31 16.73
N MET A 294 -1.24 20.41 17.00
CA MET A 294 -1.17 21.62 16.17
C MET A 294 0.25 22.21 16.02
N LYS A 295 1.13 21.98 17.00
CA LYS A 295 2.53 22.45 16.98
C LYS A 295 3.41 21.70 15.98
N ASP A 296 3.03 20.48 15.61
CA ASP A 296 3.82 19.59 14.75
C ASP A 296 3.38 19.66 13.28
N ARG A 297 2.32 20.42 12.96
CA ARG A 297 1.71 20.46 11.63
C ARG A 297 2.23 21.61 10.77
N ASP A 298 2.94 21.28 9.69
CA ASP A 298 3.36 22.20 8.63
C ASP A 298 2.32 22.27 7.48
N GLU A 299 2.70 22.80 6.30
CA GLU A 299 1.81 22.93 5.15
C GLU A 299 1.37 21.58 4.55
N ILE A 300 2.19 20.54 4.67
CA ILE A 300 1.91 19.19 4.18
C ILE A 300 1.03 18.46 5.19
N HIS A 301 1.37 18.54 6.48
CA HIS A 301 0.62 17.89 7.56
C HIS A 301 -0.68 18.63 7.96
N GLN A 302 -1.08 19.63 7.16
CA GLN A 302 -2.36 20.32 7.23
C GLN A 302 -3.30 19.96 6.05
N GLN A 303 -2.89 19.10 5.12
CA GLN A 303 -3.76 18.58 4.07
C GLN A 303 -4.90 17.72 4.66
N PRO A 304 -5.96 17.36 3.89
CA PRO A 304 -7.06 16.58 4.42
C PRO A 304 -6.61 15.20 4.89
N SER A 305 -6.82 14.90 6.17
CA SER A 305 -6.51 13.61 6.79
C SER A 305 -7.52 13.25 7.88
N CYS A 306 -7.64 11.96 8.19
CA CYS A 306 -8.49 11.48 9.27
C CYS A 306 -7.70 10.73 10.33
N ILE A 307 -7.92 11.08 11.60
CA ILE A 307 -7.39 10.36 12.76
C ILE A 307 -8.32 9.18 13.04
N LEU A 308 -7.74 7.98 13.13
CA LEU A 308 -8.46 6.77 13.51
C LEU A 308 -8.57 6.66 15.04
N PHE A 309 -9.79 6.40 15.51
CA PHE A 309 -10.09 6.05 16.89
C PHE A 309 -10.64 4.62 16.94
N GLU A 310 -10.37 3.91 18.04
CA GLU A 310 -11.04 2.64 18.31
C GLU A 310 -12.51 2.94 18.67
N TYR A 311 -13.44 2.17 18.11
CA TYR A 311 -14.88 2.31 18.37
C TYR A 311 -15.41 1.09 19.16
N LYS A 312 -16.18 1.37 20.22
CA LYS A 312 -16.80 0.37 21.10
C LYS A 312 -18.30 0.29 20.85
N GLU A 313 -18.72 -0.63 19.99
CA GLU A 313 -20.11 -0.77 19.56
C GLU A 313 -21.11 -0.89 20.72
N GLU A 314 -20.79 -1.60 21.79
CA GLU A 314 -21.73 -1.81 22.90
C GLU A 314 -22.06 -0.51 23.66
N THR A 315 -21.17 0.48 23.58
CA THR A 315 -21.26 1.71 24.35
C THR A 315 -21.43 2.95 23.48
N GLY A 316 -21.11 2.86 22.18
CA GLY A 316 -21.08 4.00 21.25
C GLY A 316 -19.94 4.98 21.50
N TYR A 317 -18.97 4.63 22.34
CA TYR A 317 -17.80 5.46 22.60
C TYR A 317 -16.68 5.16 21.62
N MET A 318 -15.91 6.20 21.32
CA MET A 318 -14.61 6.12 20.67
C MET A 318 -13.51 6.62 21.60
N GLU A 319 -12.31 6.09 21.43
CA GLU A 319 -11.13 6.47 22.19
C GLU A 319 -9.85 6.22 21.36
N CYS A 320 -8.74 6.86 21.71
CA CYS A 320 -7.45 6.48 21.12
C CYS A 320 -7.17 5.01 21.45
N PHE A 321 -6.24 4.41 20.72
CA PHE A 321 -5.81 3.06 21.04
C PHE A 321 -5.03 3.09 22.37
N PHE A 322 -5.74 2.79 23.47
CA PHE A 322 -5.26 2.81 24.85
C PHE A 322 -5.10 1.38 25.37
N LYS A 323 -4.07 0.66 24.93
CA LYS A 323 -3.63 -0.54 25.63
C LYS A 323 -2.22 -0.90 25.20
N GLU A 324 -1.50 -1.57 26.11
CA GLU A 324 -0.34 -2.35 25.75
C GLU A 324 -0.75 -3.26 24.58
N TYR A 325 -0.30 -2.95 23.37
CA TYR A 325 -0.45 -3.80 22.18
C TYR A 325 0.24 -5.18 22.37
N ALA A 326 0.71 -5.48 23.59
CA ALA A 326 1.28 -6.74 24.02
C ALA A 326 0.24 -7.87 24.15
N ASP A 327 -1.03 -7.56 24.43
CA ASP A 327 -2.11 -8.58 24.47
C ASP A 327 -2.55 -9.04 23.06
N ASN A 328 -2.00 -8.45 22.00
CA ASN A 328 -2.45 -8.57 20.61
C ASN A 328 -1.63 -9.56 19.76
N GLN A 329 -1.11 -10.64 20.35
CA GLN A 329 -0.40 -11.68 19.57
C GLN A 329 -1.33 -12.52 18.66
N GLU A 330 -2.65 -12.27 18.68
CA GLU A 330 -3.66 -12.99 17.88
C GLU A 330 -4.69 -12.03 17.26
N LEU A 331 -4.20 -10.99 16.58
CA LEU A 331 -5.05 -10.13 15.76
C LEU A 331 -5.25 -10.76 14.38
N MET A 332 -6.49 -10.82 13.93
CA MET A 332 -6.84 -11.15 12.55
C MET A 332 -7.46 -9.92 11.90
N TYR A 333 -6.80 -9.39 10.88
CA TYR A 333 -7.32 -8.30 10.06
C TYR A 333 -8.08 -8.86 8.87
N TYR A 334 -9.17 -8.20 8.52
CA TYR A 334 -9.97 -8.61 7.37
C TYR A 334 -9.38 -8.11 6.06
N LYS A 335 -9.52 -8.91 5.01
CA LYS A 335 -9.15 -8.54 3.64
C LYS A 335 -10.40 -8.29 2.84
N THR A 336 -10.33 -7.32 1.93
CA THR A 336 -11.42 -7.03 1.02
C THR A 336 -11.51 -8.09 -0.08
N ASN A 337 -12.64 -8.11 -0.79
CA ASN A 337 -12.83 -9.05 -1.91
C ASN A 337 -11.87 -8.74 -3.05
N SER A 338 -11.68 -7.44 -3.34
CA SER A 338 -10.77 -6.94 -4.37
C SER A 338 -9.31 -7.28 -4.03
N GLU A 339 -8.91 -7.14 -2.76
CA GLU A 339 -7.57 -7.55 -2.31
C GLU A 339 -7.37 -9.06 -2.48
N THR A 340 -8.34 -9.88 -2.08
CA THR A 340 -8.28 -11.34 -2.22
C THR A 340 -8.20 -11.78 -3.70
N ALA A 341 -8.99 -11.16 -4.57
CA ALA A 341 -8.96 -11.43 -6.01
C ALA A 341 -7.59 -11.10 -6.62
N ARG A 342 -7.00 -9.98 -6.22
CA ARG A 342 -5.68 -9.55 -6.67
C ARG A 342 -4.56 -10.48 -6.19
N ILE A 343 -4.60 -10.92 -4.93
CA ILE A 343 -3.64 -11.92 -4.41
C ILE A 343 -3.72 -13.20 -5.25
N SER A 344 -4.93 -13.70 -5.55
CA SER A 344 -5.12 -14.88 -6.42
C SER A 344 -4.58 -14.66 -7.83
N PHE A 345 -4.82 -13.48 -8.41
CA PHE A 345 -4.26 -13.11 -9.71
C PHE A 345 -2.73 -13.14 -9.69
N ASN A 346 -2.09 -12.43 -8.75
CA ASN A 346 -0.63 -12.37 -8.62
C ASN A 346 -0.02 -13.76 -8.36
N ALA A 347 -0.68 -14.59 -7.54
CA ALA A 347 -0.24 -15.95 -7.27
C ALA A 347 -0.20 -16.82 -8.53
N LYS A 348 -1.22 -16.71 -9.39
CA LYS A 348 -1.27 -17.42 -10.68
C LYS A 348 -0.23 -16.91 -11.66
N GLN A 349 -0.05 -15.60 -11.79
CA GLN A 349 0.96 -15.01 -12.68
C GLN A 349 2.39 -15.43 -12.31
N SER A 350 2.69 -15.48 -11.01
CA SER A 350 4.02 -15.82 -10.50
C SER A 350 4.25 -17.32 -10.26
N PHE A 351 3.25 -18.17 -10.48
CA PHE A 351 3.33 -19.61 -10.18
C PHE A 351 4.44 -20.34 -10.95
N GLY A 352 4.83 -19.83 -12.12
CA GLY A 352 5.96 -20.36 -12.88
C GLY A 352 7.26 -20.38 -12.07
N TYR A 353 7.54 -19.34 -11.30
CA TYR A 353 8.71 -19.29 -10.41
C TYR A 353 8.56 -20.25 -9.24
N PHE A 354 7.38 -20.27 -8.59
CA PHE A 354 7.09 -21.20 -7.50
C PHE A 354 7.34 -22.66 -7.93
N ASN A 355 6.84 -23.04 -9.10
CA ASN A 355 7.05 -24.37 -9.68
C ASN A 355 8.53 -24.67 -9.97
N GLN A 356 9.28 -23.70 -10.50
CA GLN A 356 10.70 -23.87 -10.77
C GLN A 356 11.50 -24.06 -9.47
N ILE A 357 11.28 -23.21 -8.47
CA ILE A 357 11.95 -23.30 -7.16
C ILE A 357 11.59 -24.62 -6.49
N PHE A 358 10.30 -24.99 -6.48
CA PHE A 358 9.82 -26.28 -5.97
C PHE A 358 10.59 -27.46 -6.60
N ASN A 359 10.72 -27.50 -7.92
CA ASN A 359 11.38 -28.62 -8.58
C ASN A 359 12.89 -28.70 -8.31
N ILE A 360 13.54 -27.57 -7.99
CA ILE A 360 14.96 -27.52 -7.62
C ILE A 360 15.15 -27.90 -6.15
N GLU A 361 14.31 -27.36 -5.25
CA GLU A 361 14.56 -27.34 -3.80
C GLU A 361 13.62 -28.23 -2.97
N LYS A 362 12.67 -28.98 -3.56
CA LYS A 362 11.73 -29.83 -2.79
C LYS A 362 12.36 -30.90 -1.90
N GLU A 363 13.60 -31.31 -2.16
CA GLU A 363 14.35 -32.26 -1.32
C GLU A 363 15.21 -31.56 -0.24
N ASN A 364 15.22 -30.23 -0.23
CA ASN A 364 15.97 -29.41 0.71
C ASN A 364 15.14 -29.17 1.97
N GLU A 365 15.63 -29.64 3.12
CA GLU A 365 14.93 -29.53 4.41
C GLU A 365 14.74 -28.09 4.91
N ASN A 366 15.47 -27.13 4.35
CA ASN A 366 15.29 -25.71 4.67
C ASN A 366 14.11 -25.07 3.92
N PHE A 367 13.55 -25.77 2.92
CA PHE A 367 12.45 -25.27 2.11
C PHE A 367 11.14 -25.95 2.47
N ARG A 368 10.08 -25.15 2.56
CA ARG A 368 8.71 -25.64 2.67
C ARG A 368 7.81 -24.86 1.71
N PHE A 369 7.03 -25.60 0.93
CA PHE A 369 6.21 -25.03 -0.15
C PHE A 369 4.74 -25.19 0.20
N LEU A 370 4.04 -24.07 0.39
CA LEU A 370 2.60 -24.08 0.64
C LEU A 370 1.84 -23.40 -0.49
N GLY A 371 0.79 -24.05 -0.98
CA GLY A 371 -0.19 -23.47 -1.89
C GLY A 371 -1.53 -23.29 -1.19
N LYS A 372 -2.18 -22.15 -1.39
CA LYS A 372 -3.53 -21.87 -0.87
C LYS A 372 -4.55 -22.03 -1.98
N PHE A 373 -5.55 -22.89 -1.79
CA PHE A 373 -6.57 -23.17 -2.79
C PHE A 373 -7.97 -22.89 -2.23
N GLY A 374 -8.79 -22.18 -3.00
CA GLY A 374 -10.21 -21.98 -2.72
C GLY A 374 -11.02 -23.19 -3.16
N ILE A 375 -11.42 -24.06 -2.22
CA ILE A 375 -12.17 -25.26 -2.54
C ILE A 375 -13.67 -24.96 -2.45
N PRO A 376 -14.45 -25.15 -3.53
CA PRO A 376 -15.87 -24.84 -3.53
C PRO A 376 -16.64 -25.83 -2.65
N TYR A 377 -17.53 -25.31 -1.80
CA TYR A 377 -18.47 -26.12 -1.01
C TYR A 377 -19.94 -25.76 -1.28
N SER A 378 -20.19 -24.64 -1.97
CA SER A 378 -21.50 -24.27 -2.53
C SER A 378 -21.30 -23.61 -3.92
N GLU A 379 -22.39 -23.20 -4.58
CA GLU A 379 -22.30 -22.57 -5.91
C GLU A 379 -21.50 -21.25 -5.91
N GLU A 380 -21.48 -20.53 -4.78
CA GLU A 380 -20.86 -19.20 -4.67
C GLU A 380 -19.78 -19.11 -3.58
N GLU A 381 -19.62 -20.14 -2.74
CA GLU A 381 -18.71 -20.09 -1.60
C GLU A 381 -17.55 -21.07 -1.74
N GLN A 382 -16.37 -20.58 -1.34
CA GLN A 382 -15.13 -21.32 -1.31
C GLN A 382 -14.51 -21.26 0.08
N GLU A 383 -13.99 -22.38 0.54
CA GLU A 383 -13.16 -22.44 1.72
C GLU A 383 -11.70 -22.43 1.28
N HIS A 384 -10.94 -21.40 1.68
CA HIS A 384 -9.53 -21.30 1.32
C HIS A 384 -8.66 -22.09 2.30
N MET A 385 -7.95 -23.09 1.80
CA MET A 385 -7.15 -23.99 2.60
C MET A 385 -5.70 -24.04 2.12
N TRP A 386 -4.79 -24.29 3.05
CA TRP A 386 -3.36 -24.42 2.76
C TRP A 386 -2.99 -25.89 2.55
N PHE A 387 -2.13 -26.13 1.56
CA PHE A 387 -1.63 -27.45 1.20
C PHE A 387 -0.11 -27.43 1.16
N ASP A 388 0.52 -28.41 1.80
CA ASP A 388 1.95 -28.69 1.70
C ASP A 388 2.23 -29.41 0.38
N MET A 389 2.89 -28.73 -0.56
CA MET A 389 2.99 -29.16 -1.95
C MET A 389 3.90 -30.38 -2.09
N GLN A 390 3.41 -31.42 -2.78
CA GLN A 390 4.12 -32.70 -2.95
C GLN A 390 4.53 -32.98 -4.40
N GLU A 391 3.72 -32.54 -5.36
CA GLU A 391 3.96 -32.75 -6.79
C GLU A 391 3.42 -31.57 -7.58
N ILE A 392 4.26 -31.00 -8.45
CA ILE A 392 3.87 -29.96 -9.42
C ILE A 392 4.43 -30.39 -10.78
N ALA A 393 3.61 -31.08 -11.57
CA ALA A 393 3.97 -31.56 -12.90
C ALA A 393 2.71 -31.53 -13.78
N GLU A 394 2.63 -30.60 -14.73
CA GLU A 394 1.42 -30.41 -15.55
C GLU A 394 0.90 -31.72 -16.17
N PRO A 395 -0.42 -32.01 -16.07
CA PRO A 395 -1.48 -31.18 -15.46
C PRO A 395 -1.70 -31.44 -13.96
N THR A 396 -0.85 -32.25 -13.32
CA THR A 396 -1.03 -32.75 -11.96
C THR A 396 -0.38 -31.82 -10.93
N ILE A 397 -1.21 -31.31 -10.03
CA ILE A 397 -0.77 -30.61 -8.82
C ILE A 397 -1.30 -31.40 -7.62
N LYS A 398 -0.44 -31.75 -6.67
CA LYS A 398 -0.85 -32.45 -5.44
C LYS A 398 -0.26 -31.82 -4.20
N GLY A 399 -1.04 -31.82 -3.12
CA GLY A 399 -0.60 -31.31 -1.83
C GLY A 399 -1.31 -31.99 -0.66
N ILE A 400 -0.66 -32.00 0.49
CA ILE A 400 -1.20 -32.50 1.75
C ILE A 400 -1.91 -31.35 2.46
N LEU A 401 -3.19 -31.50 2.78
CA LEU A 401 -3.95 -30.47 3.50
C LEU A 401 -3.38 -30.28 4.91
N ILE A 402 -3.08 -29.04 5.32
CA ILE A 402 -2.43 -28.75 6.63
C ILE A 402 -3.36 -28.13 7.67
N ASN A 403 -4.62 -27.82 7.32
CA ASN A 403 -5.61 -27.29 8.23
C ASN A 403 -6.92 -28.07 8.12
N GLN A 404 -7.63 -28.21 9.24
CA GLN A 404 -8.94 -28.84 9.27
C GLN A 404 -9.97 -27.97 8.53
N PRO A 405 -10.74 -28.52 7.57
CA PRO A 405 -11.84 -27.80 6.93
C PRO A 405 -12.99 -27.56 7.90
N TYR A 406 -13.69 -26.44 7.73
CA TYR A 406 -14.88 -26.05 8.48
C TYR A 406 -16.18 -26.40 7.75
N PHE A 407 -16.22 -26.28 6.42
CA PHE A 407 -17.42 -26.42 5.61
C PHE A 407 -17.39 -27.63 4.67
N ILE A 408 -16.23 -28.24 4.47
CA ILE A 408 -16.04 -29.38 3.57
C ILE A 408 -15.88 -30.67 4.37
N ASP A 409 -16.98 -31.39 4.58
CA ASP A 409 -17.03 -32.63 5.38
C ASP A 409 -16.17 -33.76 4.78
N ASP A 410 -15.98 -33.77 3.47
CA ASP A 410 -15.29 -34.83 2.74
C ASP A 410 -13.77 -34.67 2.69
N MET A 411 -13.23 -33.59 3.28
CA MET A 411 -11.79 -33.34 3.37
C MET A 411 -11.32 -33.40 4.83
N GLN A 412 -10.12 -33.94 5.02
CA GLN A 412 -9.47 -34.10 6.33
C GLN A 412 -8.00 -33.66 6.24
N GLU A 413 -7.55 -32.99 7.31
CA GLU A 413 -6.15 -32.62 7.51
C GLU A 413 -5.23 -33.86 7.41
N GLY A 414 -4.06 -33.68 6.81
CA GLY A 414 -3.04 -34.73 6.64
C GLY A 414 -3.25 -35.63 5.41
N ASN A 415 -4.38 -35.52 4.71
CA ASN A 415 -4.62 -36.28 3.48
C ASN A 415 -4.03 -35.57 2.24
N LEU A 416 -3.64 -36.38 1.26
CA LEU A 416 -3.15 -35.94 -0.05
C LEU A 416 -4.32 -35.73 -1.02
N TYR A 417 -4.34 -34.58 -1.68
CA TYR A 417 -5.36 -34.24 -2.69
C TYR A 417 -4.72 -33.84 -4.01
N GLU A 418 -5.45 -34.07 -5.11
CA GLU A 418 -5.18 -33.47 -6.41
C GLU A 418 -5.88 -32.11 -6.48
N LEU A 419 -5.16 -31.08 -6.90
CA LEU A 419 -5.55 -29.68 -6.80
C LEU A 419 -5.73 -29.10 -8.20
N ASN A 420 -6.78 -28.29 -8.37
CA ASN A 420 -7.00 -27.55 -9.61
C ASN A 420 -6.26 -26.20 -9.55
N PHE A 421 -5.37 -25.95 -10.51
CA PHE A 421 -4.66 -24.68 -10.63
C PHE A 421 -5.61 -23.47 -10.70
N ASP A 422 -6.78 -23.61 -11.31
CA ASP A 422 -7.76 -22.53 -11.39
C ASP A 422 -8.23 -22.04 -10.01
N HIS A 423 -8.13 -22.90 -8.99
CA HIS A 423 -8.49 -22.60 -7.61
C HIS A 423 -7.32 -22.06 -6.78
N LEU A 424 -6.13 -21.88 -7.36
CA LEU A 424 -4.99 -21.28 -6.67
C LEU A 424 -5.33 -19.84 -6.28
N THR A 425 -5.13 -19.53 -5.00
CA THR A 425 -5.49 -18.22 -4.42
C THR A 425 -4.32 -17.52 -3.78
N ASP A 426 -3.29 -18.26 -3.36
CA ASP A 426 -2.02 -17.72 -2.87
C ASP A 426 -0.95 -18.82 -2.85
N TRP A 427 0.31 -18.47 -2.69
CA TRP A 427 1.37 -19.42 -2.36
C TRP A 427 2.44 -18.78 -1.49
N VAL A 428 3.13 -19.59 -0.70
CA VAL A 428 4.27 -19.15 0.12
C VAL A 428 5.35 -20.22 0.13
N ILE A 429 6.60 -19.78 0.09
CA ILE A 429 7.78 -20.61 0.28
C ILE A 429 8.46 -20.12 1.56
N TYR A 430 8.61 -21.01 2.54
CA TYR A 430 9.52 -20.78 3.65
C TYR A 430 10.89 -21.28 3.22
N ALA A 431 11.90 -20.43 3.23
CA ALA A 431 13.27 -20.74 2.85
C ALA A 431 14.21 -20.35 4.00
N GLY A 432 14.40 -21.27 4.96
CA GLY A 432 15.06 -20.96 6.22
C GLY A 432 14.26 -19.94 7.04
N GLU A 433 14.84 -18.77 7.27
CA GLU A 433 14.19 -17.65 7.97
C GLU A 433 13.41 -16.73 7.01
N ASP A 434 13.60 -16.88 5.70
CA ASP A 434 12.94 -16.05 4.69
C ASP A 434 11.54 -16.59 4.34
N VAL A 435 10.63 -15.67 4.09
CA VAL A 435 9.28 -15.97 3.60
C VAL A 435 9.13 -15.35 2.22
N ILE A 436 9.04 -16.19 1.20
CA ILE A 436 8.91 -15.77 -0.20
C ILE A 436 7.47 -15.98 -0.65
N ASN A 437 6.88 -14.98 -1.28
CA ASN A 437 5.51 -14.99 -1.78
C ASN A 437 5.42 -14.18 -3.10
N PRO A 438 4.25 -14.12 -3.76
CA PRO A 438 4.11 -13.40 -5.02
C PRO A 438 4.55 -11.94 -5.00
N THR A 439 4.45 -11.27 -3.85
CA THR A 439 4.66 -9.81 -3.73
C THR A 439 6.12 -9.46 -3.43
N ASN A 440 6.91 -10.37 -2.85
CA ASN A 440 8.32 -10.10 -2.52
C ASN A 440 9.33 -10.97 -3.29
N LEU A 441 8.87 -11.90 -4.13
CA LEU A 441 9.73 -12.83 -4.88
C LEU A 441 10.90 -12.16 -5.59
N TYR A 442 10.70 -10.97 -6.16
CA TYR A 442 11.74 -10.21 -6.87
C TYR A 442 12.98 -9.89 -6.03
N GLN A 443 12.87 -9.88 -4.70
CA GLN A 443 14.00 -9.66 -3.79
C GLN A 443 14.96 -10.86 -3.76
N PHE A 444 14.51 -12.01 -4.27
CA PHE A 444 15.24 -13.28 -4.31
C PHE A 444 15.61 -13.70 -5.74
N LEU A 445 15.23 -12.91 -6.75
CA LEU A 445 15.62 -13.12 -8.15
C LEU A 445 16.96 -12.39 -8.39
N GLY A 446 18.08 -13.09 -8.22
CA GLY A 446 19.43 -12.51 -8.35
C GLY A 446 20.50 -13.53 -8.69
#